data_AF-A0A972U636-F1
#
_entry.id   AF-A0A972U636-F1
#
_cell.length_a   1.000
_cell.length_b   1.000
_cell.length_c   1.000
_cell.angle_alpha   90.00
_cell.angle_beta   90.00
_cell.angle_gamma   90.00
#
_symmetry.space_group_name_H-M   'P 1'
#
loop_
_entity.id
_entity.type
_entity.pdbx_description
1 polymer ?
#
loop_
_entity_poly.entity_id
_entity_poly.type
_entity_poly.pdbx_seq_one_letter_code
_entity_poly.pdbx_strand_id
1 'polypeptide(L)'
;MTRWMRGWLLVAGLAAIVGVIGCSDWESSGDEGAWNSAYNWLDFSGVYSDAGQGVLVKDAGTAFDTSSELVIGEVLGSGDGTRTSFAGAFANFGIVPGSILLSAGPINFIDNGTGGLASPDGWGFVESFDGGSAVAGQTSFSGVVPNHPVVAGTVTIVVGGTTFQDDGSGTLTPNNAAGLSGTFAYETGAWSIKMAAAPAAGTTVWVTYQFSSVSMSGSVIYTSGAYAINLQGLALAATDTITVSYRYSRNVSASDISGSTGNPIYTITLLQTGEKLRIIDSNGNVYDGRLYDVNSTAGDLTEVPSSDVTADTGDSGLQGEIVASFYAEGAAYGQWVTMDGTFVGNLISTTENTMFNRHMNGTWRESGGKVGVFFGSAASDAVPLPLITSNAVVSVGG
;
A
#
# COMPACT_ATOMS: atom_id res chain seq x y z
N MET A 1 17.28 17.35 56.88
CA MET A 1 16.14 18.20 57.30
C MET A 1 16.47 19.65 56.98
N THR A 2 15.56 20.31 56.27
CA THR A 2 15.28 21.76 56.23
C THR A 2 16.41 22.74 55.89
N ARG A 3 16.42 23.22 54.64
CA ARG A 3 16.43 24.66 54.37
C ARG A 3 15.44 25.00 53.26
N TRP A 4 14.27 25.43 53.73
CA TRP A 4 13.21 26.08 52.98
C TRP A 4 13.42 27.60 52.99
N MET A 5 13.19 28.19 51.81
CA MET A 5 12.60 29.50 51.52
C MET A 5 13.31 30.81 51.95
N ARG A 6 13.38 31.70 50.95
CA ARG A 6 12.84 33.08 50.85
C ARG A 6 13.87 33.98 50.14
N GLY A 7 13.59 34.68 49.06
CA GLY A 7 12.36 34.81 48.28
C GLY A 7 12.43 35.99 47.29
N TRP A 8 11.27 36.21 46.67
CA TRP A 8 10.75 37.43 46.03
C TRP A 8 11.39 37.89 44.70
N LEU A 9 10.72 37.68 43.55
CA LEU A 9 9.65 38.51 42.93
C LEU A 9 10.13 39.90 42.50
N LEU A 10 10.43 40.02 41.19
CA LEU A 10 10.32 41.18 40.28
C LEU A 10 10.64 40.58 38.87
N VAL A 11 10.07 40.88 37.71
CA VAL A 11 8.92 41.64 37.21
C VAL A 11 8.71 41.16 35.75
N ALA A 12 7.49 41.35 35.24
CA ALA A 12 7.02 41.05 33.88
C ALA A 12 7.95 41.45 32.70
N GLY A 13 7.87 40.67 31.61
CA GLY A 13 8.45 40.96 30.29
C GLY A 13 8.48 39.69 29.42
N LEU A 14 7.34 39.23 28.88
CA LEU A 14 6.85 39.58 27.54
C LEU A 14 7.72 38.96 26.42
N ALA A 15 7.27 37.84 25.86
CA ALA A 15 7.23 37.55 24.42
C ALA A 15 6.88 36.07 24.19
N ALA A 16 5.67 35.84 23.67
CA ALA A 16 5.30 34.60 23.04
C ALA A 16 6.19 34.38 21.81
N ILE A 17 6.97 33.30 21.80
CA ILE A 17 7.55 32.77 20.56
C ILE A 17 6.47 31.88 19.95
N VAL A 18 5.47 32.52 19.34
CA VAL A 18 4.76 31.93 18.21
C VAL A 18 5.70 32.15 17.04
N GLY A 19 6.46 31.11 16.70
CA GLY A 19 7.32 31.10 15.52
C GLY A 19 6.47 31.36 14.30
N VAL A 20 6.58 32.59 13.81
CA VAL A 20 6.15 33.04 12.49
C VAL A 20 6.76 32.09 11.47
N ILE A 21 5.97 31.11 11.01
CA ILE A 21 6.12 30.63 9.64
C ILE A 21 5.68 31.83 8.82
N GLY A 22 6.66 32.50 8.22
CA GLY A 22 6.39 33.60 7.32
C GLY A 22 5.38 33.14 6.29
N CYS A 23 4.24 33.81 6.23
CA CYS A 23 3.73 34.24 4.95
C CYS A 23 4.88 35.05 4.32
N SER A 24 5.82 34.37 3.65
CA SER A 24 6.60 35.01 2.61
C SER A 24 5.56 35.39 1.58
N ASP A 25 5.06 36.62 1.67
CA ASP A 25 4.26 37.22 0.61
C ASP A 25 4.98 36.93 -0.70
N TRP A 26 4.26 36.33 -1.63
CA TRP A 26 4.72 36.07 -3.00
C TRP A 26 4.95 37.37 -3.81
N GLU A 27 5.00 38.52 -3.14
CA GLU A 27 5.36 39.82 -3.69
C GLU A 27 6.89 39.96 -3.68
N SER A 28 7.55 39.28 -4.62
CA SER A 28 8.90 39.67 -5.01
C SER A 28 8.83 41.06 -5.65
N SER A 29 9.23 42.07 -4.90
CA SER A 29 9.45 43.42 -5.41
C SER A 29 10.71 43.44 -6.28
N GLY A 30 10.51 43.53 -7.59
CA GLY A 30 11.57 43.66 -8.59
C GLY A 30 11.23 42.88 -9.86
N ASP A 31 10.63 43.59 -10.82
CA ASP A 31 10.22 43.15 -12.17
C ASP A 31 8.98 42.24 -12.24
N GLU A 32 7.79 42.84 -12.10
CA GLU A 32 6.47 42.28 -12.46
C GLU A 32 6.33 41.87 -13.96
N GLY A 33 7.43 41.83 -14.73
CA GLY A 33 7.42 41.79 -16.19
C GLY A 33 7.77 40.44 -16.86
N ALA A 34 7.86 39.32 -16.13
CA ALA A 34 8.22 38.04 -16.76
C ALA A 34 7.50 36.82 -16.15
N TRP A 35 6.27 36.98 -15.66
CA TRP A 35 5.46 35.87 -15.20
C TRP A 35 4.77 35.21 -16.37
N ASN A 36 5.13 33.96 -16.68
CA ASN A 36 4.47 33.22 -17.74
C ASN A 36 3.46 32.21 -17.16
N SER A 37 2.17 32.48 -17.39
CA SER A 37 1.08 31.53 -17.11
C SER A 37 1.04 30.36 -18.11
N ALA A 38 2.00 30.26 -19.03
CA ALA A 38 2.06 29.24 -20.08
C ALA A 38 2.00 27.80 -19.59
N TYR A 39 2.27 27.52 -18.31
CA TYR A 39 2.21 26.16 -17.74
C TYR A 39 1.10 25.97 -16.70
N ASN A 40 0.13 26.88 -16.62
CA ASN A 40 -1.03 26.72 -15.73
C ASN A 40 -1.91 25.51 -16.08
N TRP A 41 -1.77 24.97 -17.30
CA TRP A 41 -2.50 23.78 -17.76
C TRP A 41 -1.85 22.45 -17.33
N LEU A 42 -0.69 22.51 -16.64
CA LEU A 42 0.01 21.36 -16.06
C LEU A 42 0.00 21.42 -14.54
N ASP A 43 -0.15 20.26 -13.88
CA ASP A 43 -0.03 20.17 -12.43
C ASP A 43 0.88 19.02 -11.95
N PHE A 44 2.16 19.35 -11.73
CA PHE A 44 3.12 18.44 -11.09
C PHE A 44 2.99 18.42 -9.55
N SER A 45 2.09 19.20 -8.95
CA SER A 45 2.00 19.36 -7.49
C SER A 45 1.65 18.06 -6.78
N GLY A 46 2.41 17.72 -5.75
CA GLY A 46 2.18 16.48 -5.01
C GLY A 46 3.33 16.11 -4.09
N VAL A 47 3.15 15.02 -3.36
CA VAL A 47 4.20 14.45 -2.52
C VAL A 47 4.92 13.37 -3.32
N TYR A 48 6.20 13.59 -3.56
CA TYR A 48 7.11 12.65 -4.22
C TYR A 48 7.91 11.90 -3.15
N SER A 49 8.05 10.59 -3.35
CA SER A 49 8.83 9.70 -2.50
C SER A 49 9.56 8.66 -3.33
N ASP A 50 10.61 8.04 -2.79
CA ASP A 50 11.24 6.87 -3.41
C ASP A 50 10.19 5.75 -3.49
N ALA A 51 10.09 5.04 -4.62
CA ALA A 51 9.11 3.97 -4.84
C ALA A 51 9.26 2.80 -3.83
N GLY A 52 10.43 2.72 -3.16
CA GLY A 52 10.70 1.81 -2.04
C GLY A 52 10.72 2.47 -0.65
N GLN A 53 10.23 3.71 -0.50
CA GLN A 53 10.22 4.52 0.73
C GLN A 53 11.59 4.69 1.41
N GLY A 54 12.68 4.63 0.62
CA GLY A 54 14.03 4.95 1.08
C GLY A 54 14.28 6.46 1.17
N VAL A 55 15.53 6.84 1.49
CA VAL A 55 15.99 8.23 1.38
C VAL A 55 15.87 8.66 -0.08
N LEU A 56 15.12 9.73 -0.35
CA LEU A 56 14.88 10.28 -1.68
C LEU A 56 16.13 10.93 -2.29
N VAL A 57 16.92 11.68 -1.50
CA VAL A 57 18.16 12.34 -1.95
C VAL A 57 19.38 11.53 -1.51
N LYS A 58 20.11 10.95 -2.47
CA LYS A 58 21.22 9.99 -2.27
C LYS A 58 22.55 10.56 -2.79
N ASP A 59 23.70 10.16 -2.25
CA ASP A 59 25.01 10.63 -2.72
C ASP A 59 25.24 10.28 -4.21
N ALA A 60 25.69 11.23 -5.01
CA ALA A 60 25.99 11.01 -6.43
C ALA A 60 27.28 10.19 -6.66
N GLY A 61 28.11 10.03 -5.62
CA GLY A 61 29.38 9.29 -5.66
C GLY A 61 29.25 7.77 -5.49
N THR A 62 28.13 7.27 -4.97
CA THR A 62 27.85 5.83 -4.91
C THR A 62 27.06 5.43 -6.15
N ALA A 63 27.67 4.58 -7.00
CA ALA A 63 26.98 4.06 -8.17
C ALA A 63 25.68 3.38 -7.72
N PHE A 64 24.58 3.77 -8.36
CA PHE A 64 23.24 3.27 -8.10
C PHE A 64 23.22 1.75 -8.26
N ASP A 65 23.25 1.00 -7.16
CA ASP A 65 23.02 -0.43 -7.20
C ASP A 65 21.51 -0.67 -7.08
N THR A 66 20.82 -0.68 -8.21
CA THR A 66 19.43 -1.15 -8.32
C THR A 66 19.30 -2.65 -8.19
N SER A 67 20.38 -3.38 -7.85
CA SER A 67 20.25 -4.78 -7.55
C SER A 67 19.35 -4.94 -6.33
N SER A 68 18.15 -5.42 -6.60
CA SER A 68 17.32 -6.02 -5.59
C SER A 68 17.89 -7.41 -5.31
N GLU A 69 18.17 -7.70 -4.05
CA GLU A 69 18.61 -9.02 -3.66
C GLU A 69 17.40 -9.89 -3.35
N LEU A 70 17.45 -11.15 -3.78
CA LEU A 70 16.41 -12.14 -3.52
C LEU A 70 16.75 -12.94 -2.27
N VAL A 71 15.87 -12.90 -1.28
CA VAL A 71 15.85 -13.81 -0.14
C VAL A 71 14.87 -14.94 -0.45
N ILE A 72 15.29 -16.18 -0.26
CA ILE A 72 14.45 -17.37 -0.46
C ILE A 72 14.34 -18.12 0.86
N GLY A 73 13.11 -18.31 1.34
CA GLY A 73 12.81 -19.19 2.47
C GLY A 73 13.35 -18.71 3.82
N GLU A 74 13.36 -17.41 4.10
CA GLU A 74 13.61 -16.91 5.45
C GLU A 74 12.57 -17.49 6.41
N VAL A 75 13.01 -18.09 7.52
CA VAL A 75 12.12 -18.65 8.53
C VAL A 75 11.75 -17.57 9.54
N LEU A 76 10.46 -17.23 9.59
CA LEU A 76 9.91 -16.20 10.47
C LEU A 76 9.38 -16.76 11.79
N GLY A 77 9.03 -18.05 11.81
CA GLY A 77 8.54 -18.73 13.01
C GLY A 77 7.94 -20.10 12.72
N SER A 78 7.29 -20.67 13.73
CA SER A 78 6.53 -21.92 13.62
C SER A 78 5.15 -21.79 14.26
N GLY A 79 4.23 -22.67 13.85
CA GLY A 79 2.98 -22.89 14.55
C GLY A 79 3.22 -23.47 15.95
N ASP A 80 2.16 -23.44 16.77
CA ASP A 80 2.14 -24.06 18.11
C ASP A 80 0.88 -24.90 18.35
N GLY A 81 0.05 -25.08 17.31
CA GLY A 81 -1.25 -25.76 17.38
C GLY A 81 -2.39 -24.90 17.92
N THR A 82 -2.15 -23.64 18.31
CA THR A 82 -3.17 -22.78 18.95
C THR A 82 -3.26 -21.37 18.40
N ARG A 83 -2.15 -20.77 17.95
CA ARG A 83 -2.12 -19.40 17.40
C ARG A 83 -2.64 -19.35 15.97
N THR A 84 -3.45 -18.33 15.70
CA THR A 84 -4.09 -18.06 14.41
C THR A 84 -3.65 -16.73 13.79
N SER A 85 -2.83 -15.96 14.51
CA SER A 85 -2.28 -14.68 14.05
C SER A 85 -0.78 -14.63 14.32
N PHE A 86 -0.03 -14.10 13.36
CA PHE A 86 1.42 -14.03 13.42
C PHE A 86 1.88 -12.65 12.94
N ALA A 87 2.87 -12.09 13.62
CA ALA A 87 3.49 -10.82 13.26
C ALA A 87 4.98 -10.84 13.61
N GLY A 88 5.76 -10.05 12.91
CA GLY A 88 7.20 -9.97 13.07
C GLY A 88 7.80 -8.97 12.09
N ALA A 89 9.10 -9.13 11.83
CA ALA A 89 9.79 -8.39 10.77
C ALA A 89 10.70 -9.35 10.00
N PHE A 90 10.88 -9.10 8.71
CA PHE A 90 11.88 -9.80 7.91
C PHE A 90 13.31 -9.39 8.33
N ALA A 91 14.30 -10.21 8.01
CA ALA A 91 15.70 -9.95 8.35
C ALA A 91 16.27 -8.72 7.65
N ASN A 92 15.68 -8.33 6.51
CA ASN A 92 16.07 -7.15 5.74
C ASN A 92 14.91 -6.15 5.65
N PHE A 93 15.26 -4.90 5.35
CA PHE A 93 14.34 -3.77 5.18
C PHE A 93 14.44 -3.20 3.76
N GLY A 94 13.53 -2.28 3.39
CA GLY A 94 13.46 -1.77 2.01
C GLY A 94 12.95 -2.84 1.04
N ILE A 95 11.89 -3.52 1.44
CA ILE A 95 11.29 -4.61 0.67
C ILE A 95 10.70 -4.04 -0.63
N VAL A 96 10.95 -4.71 -1.74
CA VAL A 96 10.40 -4.32 -3.04
C VAL A 96 8.90 -4.66 -3.05
N PRO A 97 7.99 -3.68 -3.26
CA PRO A 97 6.57 -3.96 -3.33
C PRO A 97 6.23 -4.98 -4.43
N GLY A 98 5.31 -5.91 -4.13
CA GLY A 98 4.87 -6.98 -5.03
C GLY A 98 5.83 -8.17 -5.09
N SER A 99 6.89 -8.19 -4.27
CA SER A 99 7.92 -9.24 -4.34
C SER A 99 7.76 -10.34 -3.29
N ILE A 100 6.88 -10.17 -2.31
CA ILE A 100 6.76 -11.10 -1.18
C ILE A 100 5.87 -12.29 -1.55
N LEU A 101 6.40 -13.49 -1.30
CA LEU A 101 5.66 -14.74 -1.20
C LEU A 101 5.90 -15.30 0.21
N LEU A 102 4.88 -15.23 1.06
CA LEU A 102 4.92 -15.75 2.42
C LEU A 102 4.14 -17.07 2.49
N SER A 103 4.70 -18.10 3.10
CA SER A 103 4.06 -19.38 3.32
C SER A 103 3.93 -19.65 4.81
N ALA A 104 2.73 -20.02 5.26
CA ALA A 104 2.39 -20.34 6.64
C ALA A 104 1.78 -21.75 6.67
N GLY A 105 2.64 -22.76 6.87
CA GLY A 105 2.24 -24.16 6.66
C GLY A 105 1.76 -24.39 5.22
N PRO A 106 0.50 -24.85 5.01
CA PRO A 106 -0.03 -25.08 3.66
C PRO A 106 -0.56 -23.79 2.97
N ILE A 107 -0.61 -22.66 3.67
CA ILE A 107 -1.21 -21.41 3.16
C ILE A 107 -0.13 -20.53 2.57
N ASN A 108 -0.40 -19.93 1.42
CA ASN A 108 0.47 -18.93 0.81
C ASN A 108 -0.21 -17.56 0.79
N PHE A 109 0.53 -16.52 1.09
CA PHE A 109 0.16 -15.13 0.96
C PHE A 109 1.01 -14.47 -0.11
N ILE A 110 0.37 -13.72 -0.99
CA ILE A 110 0.99 -12.99 -2.08
C ILE A 110 0.89 -11.49 -1.79
N ASP A 111 2.00 -10.81 -2.00
CA ASP A 111 2.08 -9.35 -1.96
C ASP A 111 1.27 -8.72 -3.09
N ASN A 112 0.40 -7.78 -2.75
CA ASN A 112 -0.36 -7.02 -3.74
C ASN A 112 0.34 -5.72 -4.20
N GLY A 113 1.54 -5.43 -3.69
CA GLY A 113 2.30 -4.22 -4.01
C GLY A 113 1.81 -2.93 -3.34
N THR A 114 0.78 -3.00 -2.51
CA THR A 114 0.17 -1.86 -1.80
C THR A 114 0.18 -2.01 -0.28
N GLY A 115 1.04 -2.90 0.24
CA GLY A 115 1.19 -3.21 1.65
C GLY A 115 0.21 -4.27 2.16
N GLY A 116 -0.62 -4.83 1.29
CA GLY A 116 -1.51 -5.95 1.59
C GLY A 116 -0.90 -7.29 1.23
N LEU A 117 -1.07 -8.27 2.11
CA LEU A 117 -0.80 -9.68 1.84
C LEU A 117 -2.14 -10.39 1.73
N ALA A 118 -2.38 -11.08 0.62
CA ALA A 118 -3.60 -11.85 0.42
C ALA A 118 -3.26 -13.30 0.16
N SER A 119 -3.95 -14.22 0.84
CA SER A 119 -4.04 -15.57 0.32
C SER A 119 -4.84 -15.51 -0.97
N PRO A 120 -4.38 -16.06 -2.11
CA PRO A 120 -5.21 -16.22 -3.28
C PRO A 120 -6.35 -17.17 -2.91
N ASP A 121 -7.46 -16.60 -2.45
CA ASP A 121 -8.68 -17.30 -2.14
C ASP A 121 -9.22 -18.01 -3.38
N GLY A 122 -9.74 -19.23 -3.21
CA GLY A 122 -10.60 -19.83 -4.23
C GLY A 122 -10.37 -21.30 -4.55
N TRP A 123 -9.47 -22.01 -3.86
CA TRP A 123 -9.42 -23.46 -4.00
C TRP A 123 -10.43 -24.07 -3.03
N GLY A 124 -11.59 -24.49 -3.53
CA GLY A 124 -12.46 -25.39 -2.81
C GLY A 124 -11.70 -26.69 -2.56
N PHE A 125 -11.16 -26.86 -1.36
CA PHE A 125 -10.44 -28.07 -1.00
C PHE A 125 -11.46 -29.19 -0.83
N VAL A 126 -11.31 -30.27 -1.59
CA VAL A 126 -12.10 -31.49 -1.40
C VAL A 126 -11.44 -32.29 -0.29
N GLU A 127 -12.16 -32.51 0.80
CA GLU A 127 -11.74 -33.40 1.88
C GLU A 127 -12.69 -34.60 1.99
N SER A 128 -12.13 -35.75 2.33
CA SER A 128 -12.91 -36.94 2.69
C SER A 128 -12.47 -37.42 4.08
N PHE A 129 -13.43 -37.65 4.96
CA PHE A 129 -13.15 -38.11 6.33
C PHE A 129 -14.08 -39.26 6.76
N ASP A 130 -13.60 -40.05 7.72
CA ASP A 130 -14.35 -41.14 8.35
C ASP A 130 -15.31 -40.58 9.41
N GLY A 131 -16.61 -40.61 9.09
CA GLY A 131 -17.70 -40.20 9.97
C GLY A 131 -18.07 -41.24 11.05
N GLY A 132 -17.33 -42.34 11.14
CA GLY A 132 -17.50 -43.44 12.08
C GLY A 132 -17.97 -44.74 11.42
N SER A 133 -18.13 -45.78 12.25
CA SER A 133 -18.61 -47.10 11.81
C SER A 133 -19.98 -47.41 12.42
N ALA A 134 -20.87 -47.99 11.61
CA ALA A 134 -22.20 -48.38 12.04
C ALA A 134 -22.18 -49.52 13.07
N VAL A 135 -23.03 -49.41 14.09
CA VAL A 135 -23.32 -50.49 15.05
C VAL A 135 -24.57 -51.26 14.61
N ALA A 136 -24.66 -52.54 14.95
CA ALA A 136 -25.82 -53.37 14.63
C ALA A 136 -27.14 -52.70 15.10
N GLY A 137 -28.08 -52.50 14.18
CA GLY A 137 -29.39 -51.88 14.45
C GLY A 137 -29.42 -50.35 14.43
N GLN A 138 -28.28 -49.67 14.25
CA GLN A 138 -28.21 -48.21 14.16
C GLN A 138 -28.79 -47.70 12.83
N THR A 139 -29.70 -46.73 12.88
CA THR A 139 -30.29 -46.09 11.69
C THR A 139 -30.04 -44.59 11.61
N SER A 140 -29.46 -43.97 12.65
CA SER A 140 -29.15 -42.55 12.68
C SER A 140 -27.64 -42.34 12.85
N PHE A 141 -27.10 -41.42 12.06
CA PHE A 141 -25.69 -41.04 12.07
C PHE A 141 -25.57 -39.52 12.13
N SER A 142 -24.57 -39.02 12.84
CA SER A 142 -24.29 -37.59 12.95
C SER A 142 -22.82 -37.36 13.26
N GLY A 143 -22.32 -36.20 12.88
CA GLY A 143 -20.95 -35.79 13.17
C GLY A 143 -20.72 -34.32 12.84
N VAL A 144 -19.45 -33.92 12.86
CA VAL A 144 -19.00 -32.58 12.49
C VAL A 144 -17.79 -32.74 11.56
N VAL A 145 -17.80 -32.07 10.40
CA VAL A 145 -16.62 -32.06 9.53
C VAL A 145 -15.49 -31.24 10.18
N PRO A 146 -14.21 -31.62 9.99
CA PRO A 146 -13.08 -30.89 10.57
C PRO A 146 -12.97 -29.43 10.10
N ASN A 147 -13.24 -29.16 8.82
CA ASN A 147 -13.06 -27.85 8.20
C ASN A 147 -14.40 -27.20 7.81
N HIS A 148 -14.56 -25.92 8.10
CA HIS A 148 -15.75 -25.12 7.80
C HIS A 148 -15.34 -23.63 7.75
N PRO A 149 -16.05 -22.75 7.01
CA PRO A 149 -17.35 -22.97 6.37
C PRO A 149 -17.31 -23.86 5.11
N VAL A 150 -18.27 -24.78 5.04
CA VAL A 150 -18.41 -25.70 3.91
C VAL A 150 -19.12 -25.03 2.73
N VAL A 151 -18.64 -25.27 1.51
CA VAL A 151 -19.26 -24.77 0.28
C VAL A 151 -20.61 -25.48 0.07
N ALA A 152 -21.68 -24.70 -0.03
CA ALA A 152 -23.03 -25.24 -0.20
C ALA A 152 -23.18 -26.09 -1.46
N GLY A 153 -23.85 -27.24 -1.34
CA GLY A 153 -24.11 -28.18 -2.43
C GLY A 153 -22.98 -29.18 -2.69
N THR A 154 -21.91 -29.15 -1.88
CA THR A 154 -20.72 -29.98 -2.12
C THR A 154 -20.63 -31.20 -1.21
N VAL A 155 -21.48 -31.30 -0.19
CA VAL A 155 -21.43 -32.40 0.77
C VAL A 155 -22.05 -33.66 0.15
N THR A 156 -21.32 -34.77 0.27
CA THR A 156 -21.76 -36.11 -0.08
C THR A 156 -21.45 -37.05 1.08
N ILE A 157 -22.46 -37.76 1.58
CA ILE A 157 -22.29 -38.78 2.64
C ILE A 157 -22.64 -40.15 2.10
N VAL A 158 -21.75 -41.13 2.25
CA VAL A 158 -21.96 -42.51 1.79
C VAL A 158 -21.96 -43.46 2.99
N VAL A 159 -23.02 -44.24 3.14
CA VAL A 159 -23.16 -45.29 4.16
C VAL A 159 -23.92 -46.47 3.59
N GLY A 160 -23.36 -47.68 3.68
CA GLY A 160 -24.04 -48.91 3.27
C GLY A 160 -24.52 -48.92 1.81
N GLY A 161 -23.85 -48.18 0.92
CA GLY A 161 -24.25 -48.05 -0.49
C GLY A 161 -25.33 -47.01 -0.78
N THR A 162 -25.88 -46.34 0.23
CA THR A 162 -26.74 -45.16 0.05
C THR A 162 -25.88 -43.90 0.06
N THR A 163 -26.12 -43.02 -0.91
CA THR A 163 -25.45 -41.72 -1.01
C THR A 163 -26.45 -40.62 -0.70
N PHE A 164 -26.15 -39.80 0.29
CA PHE A 164 -26.86 -38.57 0.61
C PHE A 164 -26.13 -37.40 -0.04
N GLN A 165 -26.80 -36.70 -0.93
CA GLN A 165 -26.26 -35.55 -1.66
C GLN A 165 -26.87 -34.26 -1.12
N ASP A 166 -26.02 -33.29 -0.84
CA ASP A 166 -26.43 -31.94 -0.47
C ASP A 166 -27.05 -31.19 -1.64
N ASP A 167 -28.15 -30.48 -1.37
CA ASP A 167 -28.90 -29.68 -2.34
C ASP A 167 -28.54 -28.19 -2.32
N GLY A 168 -27.59 -27.78 -1.47
CA GLY A 168 -27.20 -26.38 -1.31
C GLY A 168 -28.04 -25.62 -0.29
N SER A 169 -29.13 -26.19 0.23
CA SER A 169 -29.98 -25.61 1.29
C SER A 169 -29.67 -26.16 2.69
N GLY A 170 -28.73 -27.09 2.80
CA GLY A 170 -28.43 -27.82 4.03
C GLY A 170 -29.33 -29.05 4.20
N THR A 171 -30.03 -29.47 3.15
CA THR A 171 -30.80 -30.72 3.13
C THR A 171 -30.02 -31.78 2.36
N LEU A 172 -29.85 -32.95 2.97
CA LEU A 172 -29.17 -34.09 2.34
C LEU A 172 -30.20 -35.08 1.80
N THR A 173 -30.22 -35.28 0.48
CA THR A 173 -31.18 -36.12 -0.23
C THR A 173 -30.55 -37.45 -0.67
N PRO A 174 -31.14 -38.61 -0.34
CA PRO A 174 -30.63 -39.90 -0.78
C PRO A 174 -30.80 -40.12 -2.29
N ASN A 175 -29.84 -40.78 -2.94
CA ASN A 175 -29.89 -41.10 -4.36
C ASN A 175 -30.89 -42.22 -4.74
N ASN A 176 -31.35 -43.04 -3.78
CA ASN A 176 -32.07 -44.28 -4.09
C ASN A 176 -33.28 -44.61 -3.18
N ALA A 177 -33.75 -43.70 -2.32
CA ALA A 177 -34.88 -43.98 -1.43
C ALA A 177 -35.74 -42.74 -1.09
N ALA A 178 -37.04 -42.81 -1.38
CA ALA A 178 -37.97 -41.79 -0.92
C ALA A 178 -38.17 -41.86 0.61
N GLY A 179 -38.22 -40.70 1.29
CA GLY A 179 -38.57 -40.60 2.72
C GLY A 179 -37.39 -40.63 3.70
N LEU A 180 -36.14 -40.61 3.21
CA LEU A 180 -34.96 -40.35 4.05
C LEU A 180 -34.50 -38.91 3.82
N SER A 181 -34.13 -38.24 4.89
CA SER A 181 -33.49 -36.93 4.83
C SER A 181 -32.36 -36.85 5.84
N GLY A 182 -31.37 -36.06 5.48
CA GLY A 182 -30.36 -35.57 6.40
C GLY A 182 -30.34 -34.05 6.41
N THR A 183 -29.56 -33.50 7.32
CA THR A 183 -29.30 -32.07 7.42
C THR A 183 -27.80 -31.82 7.48
N PHE A 184 -27.40 -30.65 6.99
CA PHE A 184 -26.04 -30.14 7.07
C PHE A 184 -26.06 -28.65 7.42
N ALA A 185 -25.21 -28.24 8.37
CA ALA A 185 -25.08 -26.84 8.80
C ALA A 185 -23.71 -26.29 8.37
N TYR A 186 -23.66 -25.54 7.27
CA TYR A 186 -22.42 -25.07 6.62
C TYR A 186 -21.45 -24.33 7.53
N GLU A 187 -21.97 -23.51 8.43
CA GLU A 187 -21.18 -22.69 9.36
C GLU A 187 -20.49 -23.51 10.45
N THR A 188 -21.10 -24.63 10.85
CA THR A 188 -20.60 -25.46 11.98
C THR A 188 -20.00 -26.78 11.52
N GLY A 189 -20.22 -27.15 10.25
CA GLY A 189 -19.87 -28.45 9.72
C GLY A 189 -20.71 -29.62 10.27
N ALA A 190 -21.72 -29.35 11.11
CA ALA A 190 -22.55 -30.39 11.72
C ALA A 190 -23.45 -31.06 10.68
N TRP A 191 -23.52 -32.38 10.71
CA TRP A 191 -24.35 -33.17 9.81
C TRP A 191 -25.13 -34.25 10.55
N SER A 192 -26.28 -34.63 9.98
CA SER A 192 -27.04 -35.78 10.43
C SER A 192 -27.75 -36.45 9.26
N ILE A 193 -27.85 -37.78 9.28
CA ILE A 193 -28.61 -38.58 8.31
C ILE A 193 -29.39 -39.67 9.05
N LYS A 194 -30.53 -40.05 8.46
CA LYS A 194 -31.35 -41.18 8.94
C LYS A 194 -31.60 -42.16 7.81
N MET A 195 -31.40 -43.45 8.07
CA MET A 195 -31.60 -44.56 7.13
C MET A 195 -32.91 -45.30 7.39
N ALA A 196 -33.49 -45.90 6.34
CA ALA A 196 -34.70 -46.72 6.43
C ALA A 196 -34.45 -48.06 7.16
N ALA A 197 -33.26 -48.63 6.93
CA ALA A 197 -32.81 -49.88 7.51
C ALA A 197 -31.39 -49.71 8.03
N ALA A 198 -31.03 -50.45 9.08
CA ALA A 198 -29.68 -50.40 9.63
C ALA A 198 -28.70 -51.07 8.65
N PRO A 199 -27.57 -50.44 8.32
CA PRO A 199 -26.50 -51.09 7.57
C PRO A 199 -25.85 -52.20 8.42
N ALA A 200 -25.07 -53.07 7.78
CA ALA A 200 -24.32 -54.10 8.50
C ALA A 200 -23.38 -53.47 9.53
N ALA A 201 -23.21 -54.10 10.69
CA ALA A 201 -22.26 -53.63 11.69
C ALA A 201 -20.84 -53.55 11.11
N GLY A 202 -20.12 -52.48 11.42
CA GLY A 202 -18.79 -52.18 10.87
C GLY A 202 -18.81 -51.44 9.53
N THR A 203 -19.98 -51.12 8.96
CA THR A 203 -20.06 -50.29 7.76
C THR A 203 -19.58 -48.86 8.05
N THR A 204 -18.53 -48.41 7.38
CA THR A 204 -18.00 -47.04 7.51
C THR A 204 -18.95 -46.00 6.90
N VAL A 205 -19.00 -44.82 7.51
CA VAL A 205 -19.65 -43.62 6.98
C VAL A 205 -18.57 -42.73 6.39
N TRP A 206 -18.62 -42.50 5.08
CA TRP A 206 -17.70 -41.58 4.40
C TRP A 206 -18.38 -40.24 4.15
N VAL A 207 -17.72 -39.15 4.53
CA VAL A 207 -18.20 -37.79 4.24
C VAL A 207 -17.17 -37.10 3.36
N THR A 208 -17.61 -36.61 2.20
CA THR A 208 -16.80 -35.82 1.27
C THR A 208 -17.43 -34.45 1.11
N TYR A 209 -16.64 -33.39 1.13
CA TYR A 209 -17.14 -32.02 1.04
C TYR A 209 -16.08 -31.07 0.49
N GLN A 210 -16.50 -29.90 0.01
CA GLN A 210 -15.62 -28.77 -0.23
C GLN A 210 -15.81 -27.72 0.85
N PHE A 211 -14.74 -27.06 1.27
CA PHE A 211 -14.83 -25.91 2.16
C PHE A 211 -14.17 -24.68 1.53
N SER A 212 -14.72 -23.51 1.82
CA SER A 212 -14.10 -22.26 1.42
C SER A 212 -12.99 -21.96 2.40
N SER A 213 -11.79 -21.65 1.91
CA SER A 213 -10.86 -20.91 2.74
C SER A 213 -11.53 -19.57 3.09
N VAL A 214 -11.58 -19.22 4.37
CA VAL A 214 -11.91 -17.87 4.79
C VAL A 214 -10.82 -16.96 4.22
N SER A 215 -11.19 -15.81 3.64
CA SER A 215 -10.22 -14.85 3.11
C SER A 215 -9.17 -14.51 4.15
N MET A 216 -7.98 -15.07 4.01
CA MET A 216 -6.87 -14.81 4.91
C MET A 216 -6.16 -13.55 4.42
N SER A 217 -5.95 -12.63 5.36
CA SER A 217 -5.35 -11.34 5.06
C SER A 217 -4.14 -11.10 5.94
N GLY A 218 -3.28 -10.22 5.44
CA GLY A 218 -2.14 -9.70 6.16
C GLY A 218 -1.73 -8.35 5.62
N SER A 219 -0.70 -7.79 6.24
CA SER A 219 -0.08 -6.55 5.82
C SER A 219 1.43 -6.64 5.91
N VAL A 220 2.09 -5.77 5.17
CA VAL A 220 3.53 -5.56 5.23
C VAL A 220 3.84 -4.06 5.16
N ILE A 221 4.85 -3.64 5.92
CA ILE A 221 5.43 -2.31 5.85
C ILE A 221 6.78 -2.43 5.15
N TYR A 222 6.82 -2.09 3.86
CA TYR A 222 8.00 -2.28 3.01
C TYR A 222 9.28 -1.63 3.56
N THR A 223 9.17 -0.49 4.25
CA THR A 223 10.33 0.20 4.85
C THR A 223 10.96 -0.55 5.99
N SER A 224 10.18 -1.23 6.82
CA SER A 224 10.68 -1.89 8.03
C SER A 224 10.79 -3.40 7.89
N GLY A 225 10.17 -3.98 6.85
CA GLY A 225 9.97 -5.42 6.74
C GLY A 225 8.97 -5.97 7.77
N ALA A 226 8.30 -5.10 8.55
CA ALA A 226 7.30 -5.54 9.51
C ALA A 226 6.11 -6.16 8.77
N TYR A 227 5.63 -7.30 9.25
CA TYR A 227 4.50 -8.01 8.66
C TYR A 227 3.51 -8.45 9.74
N ALA A 228 2.27 -8.67 9.33
CA ALA A 228 1.24 -9.34 10.11
C ALA A 228 0.36 -10.19 9.19
N ILE A 229 -0.03 -11.39 9.63
CA ILE A 229 -0.99 -12.26 8.95
C ILE A 229 -2.03 -12.77 9.95
N ASN A 230 -3.26 -12.95 9.49
CA ASN A 230 -4.36 -13.54 10.23
C ASN A 230 -4.96 -14.71 9.45
N LEU A 231 -4.91 -15.90 10.04
CA LEU A 231 -5.36 -17.16 9.45
C LEU A 231 -6.85 -17.45 9.74
N GLN A 232 -7.59 -16.45 10.22
CA GLN A 232 -9.04 -16.48 10.41
C GLN A 232 -9.53 -17.68 11.24
N GLY A 233 -8.82 -17.99 12.32
CA GLY A 233 -9.17 -19.09 13.22
C GLY A 233 -8.45 -20.41 12.93
N LEU A 234 -7.75 -20.55 11.80
CA LEU A 234 -6.93 -21.72 11.54
C LEU A 234 -5.63 -21.65 12.36
N ALA A 235 -5.45 -22.60 13.28
CA ALA A 235 -4.22 -22.73 14.03
C ALA A 235 -3.19 -23.57 13.24
N LEU A 236 -1.98 -23.05 13.09
CA LEU A 236 -0.88 -23.81 12.46
C LEU A 236 -0.38 -24.92 13.39
N ALA A 237 -0.13 -26.12 12.85
CA ALA A 237 0.43 -27.20 13.64
C ALA A 237 1.83 -26.86 14.15
N ALA A 238 2.27 -27.50 15.24
CA ALA A 238 3.61 -27.26 15.79
C ALA A 238 4.76 -27.60 14.80
N THR A 239 4.46 -28.43 13.79
CA THR A 239 5.39 -28.79 12.70
C THR A 239 5.37 -27.81 11.54
N ASP A 240 4.37 -26.95 11.43
CA ASP A 240 4.25 -25.99 10.35
C ASP A 240 5.19 -24.81 10.59
N THR A 241 5.91 -24.41 9.55
CA THR A 241 6.80 -23.25 9.58
C THR A 241 6.19 -22.08 8.82
N ILE A 242 6.51 -20.87 9.25
CA ILE A 242 6.24 -19.64 8.52
C ILE A 242 7.53 -19.25 7.82
N THR A 243 7.51 -19.22 6.50
CA THR A 243 8.66 -18.87 5.66
C THR A 243 8.30 -17.74 4.70
N VAL A 244 9.28 -16.96 4.28
CA VAL A 244 9.07 -15.89 3.31
C VAL A 244 10.17 -15.86 2.27
N SER A 245 9.80 -15.59 1.03
CA SER A 245 10.72 -15.21 -0.04
C SER A 245 10.35 -13.83 -0.52
N TYR A 246 11.33 -12.96 -0.71
CA TYR A 246 11.08 -11.57 -1.08
C TYR A 246 12.32 -10.95 -1.72
N ARG A 247 12.12 -9.81 -2.38
CA ARG A 247 13.23 -8.96 -2.83
C ARG A 247 13.35 -7.75 -1.93
N TYR A 248 14.57 -7.31 -1.66
CA TYR A 248 14.80 -6.04 -0.98
C TYR A 248 15.86 -5.23 -1.73
N SER A 249 15.71 -3.92 -1.69
CA SER A 249 16.70 -2.99 -2.20
C SER A 249 17.79 -2.86 -1.15
N ARG A 250 19.01 -3.29 -1.48
CA ARG A 250 20.16 -3.03 -0.62
C ARG A 250 20.53 -1.56 -0.78
N ASN A 251 19.86 -0.67 -0.04
CA ASN A 251 20.37 0.68 0.15
C ASN A 251 21.68 0.54 0.93
N VAL A 252 22.79 0.51 0.21
CA VAL A 252 24.12 0.43 0.80
C VAL A 252 24.35 1.65 1.69
N SER A 253 24.51 1.38 2.98
CA SER A 253 25.17 2.22 3.99
C SER A 253 24.57 3.59 4.34
N ALA A 254 24.54 3.89 5.65
CA ALA A 254 24.29 5.22 6.21
C ALA A 254 25.28 6.33 5.75
N SER A 255 26.25 5.99 4.90
CA SER A 255 27.11 6.93 4.17
C SER A 255 26.42 7.61 2.99
N ASP A 256 25.26 7.11 2.55
CA ASP A 256 24.60 7.54 1.31
C ASP A 256 23.57 8.67 1.53
N ILE A 257 23.56 9.26 2.73
CA ILE A 257 22.88 10.53 2.99
C ILE A 257 23.66 11.62 2.25
N SER A 258 23.14 12.04 1.11
CA SER A 258 23.69 13.20 0.45
C SER A 258 23.39 14.44 1.28
N GLY A 259 24.45 15.09 1.73
CA GLY A 259 24.40 16.41 2.34
C GLY A 259 25.34 16.59 3.54
N SER A 260 25.87 17.79 3.67
CA SER A 260 26.62 18.32 4.81
C SER A 260 25.71 18.44 6.04
N THR A 261 24.41 18.56 5.79
CA THR A 261 23.36 18.69 6.79
C THR A 261 23.09 17.40 7.56
N GLY A 262 23.48 16.24 7.00
CA GLY A 262 23.38 14.92 7.65
C GLY A 262 21.95 14.41 7.87
N ASN A 263 20.93 15.12 7.38
CA ASN A 263 19.54 14.78 7.59
C ASN A 263 18.97 14.14 6.31
N PRO A 264 18.55 12.87 6.36
CA PRO A 264 17.96 12.20 5.19
C PRO A 264 16.68 12.92 4.77
N ILE A 265 16.50 13.06 3.45
CA ILE A 265 15.27 13.58 2.85
C ILE A 265 14.51 12.38 2.32
N TYR A 266 13.30 12.13 2.83
CA TYR A 266 12.47 10.97 2.45
C TYR A 266 11.37 11.32 1.47
N THR A 267 10.89 12.56 1.54
CA THR A 267 9.82 13.07 0.69
C THR A 267 10.13 14.50 0.26
N ILE A 268 9.57 14.86 -0.89
CA ILE A 268 9.51 16.24 -1.38
C ILE A 268 8.05 16.54 -1.68
N THR A 269 7.53 17.62 -1.11
CA THR A 269 6.25 18.19 -1.49
C THR A 269 6.49 19.26 -2.53
N LEU A 270 5.90 19.10 -3.71
CA LEU A 270 5.93 20.08 -4.78
C LEU A 270 4.62 20.86 -4.80
N LEU A 271 4.71 22.18 -4.86
CA LEU A 271 3.62 23.09 -5.13
C LEU A 271 3.95 23.87 -6.40
N GLN A 272 3.12 23.74 -7.43
CA GLN A 272 3.29 24.43 -8.70
C GLN A 272 2.22 25.52 -8.88
N THR A 273 2.61 26.65 -9.45
CA THR A 273 1.68 27.67 -9.96
C THR A 273 2.26 28.27 -11.24
N GLY A 274 1.72 27.88 -12.39
CA GLY A 274 2.28 28.21 -13.70
C GLY A 274 3.68 27.64 -13.84
N GLU A 275 4.63 28.49 -14.22
CA GLU A 275 6.04 28.12 -14.26
C GLU A 275 6.69 28.05 -12.87
N LYS A 276 6.04 28.49 -11.79
CA LYS A 276 6.71 28.62 -10.48
C LYS A 276 6.57 27.36 -9.67
N LEU A 277 7.64 27.04 -8.97
CA LEU A 277 7.72 25.87 -8.12
C LEU A 277 8.12 26.27 -6.72
N ARG A 278 7.51 25.61 -5.75
CA ARG A 278 7.96 25.54 -4.38
C ARG A 278 8.12 24.09 -3.99
N ILE A 279 9.34 23.73 -3.65
CA ILE A 279 9.74 22.41 -3.19
C ILE A 279 9.91 22.51 -1.67
N ILE A 280 9.28 21.60 -0.94
CA ILE A 280 9.41 21.48 0.52
C ILE A 280 9.92 20.08 0.81
N ASP A 281 11.10 19.95 1.40
CA ASP A 281 11.62 18.63 1.77
C ASP A 281 10.98 18.09 3.07
N SER A 282 11.21 16.81 3.37
CA SER A 282 10.71 16.18 4.60
C SER A 282 11.27 16.77 5.90
N ASN A 283 12.28 17.63 5.82
CA ASN A 283 12.87 18.35 6.94
C ASN A 283 12.28 19.76 7.12
N GLY A 284 11.36 20.16 6.23
CA GLY A 284 10.68 21.46 6.25
C GLY A 284 11.47 22.60 5.60
N ASN A 285 12.60 22.32 4.94
CA ASN A 285 13.31 23.35 4.18
C ASN A 285 12.54 23.64 2.89
N VAL A 286 12.57 24.90 2.47
CA VAL A 286 11.84 25.41 1.31
C VAL A 286 12.82 25.84 0.24
N TYR A 287 12.53 25.45 -1.00
CA TYR A 287 13.30 25.78 -2.18
C TYR A 287 12.33 26.32 -3.22
N ASP A 288 12.57 27.55 -3.65
CA ASP A 288 11.73 28.22 -4.65
C ASP A 288 12.44 28.16 -6.01
N GLY A 289 11.65 28.03 -7.07
CA GLY A 289 12.18 27.72 -8.38
C GLY A 289 11.17 27.89 -9.51
N ARG A 290 11.52 27.32 -10.66
CA ARG A 290 10.68 27.34 -11.85
C ARG A 290 10.81 26.10 -12.71
N LEU A 291 9.74 25.81 -13.45
CA LEU A 291 9.72 24.96 -14.64
C LEU A 291 10.24 25.72 -15.84
N TYR A 292 10.87 25.00 -16.76
CA TYR A 292 11.24 25.47 -18.08
C TYR A 292 11.35 24.28 -19.03
N ASP A 293 11.47 24.54 -20.34
CA ASP A 293 11.61 23.51 -21.38
C ASP A 293 10.60 22.36 -21.24
N VAL A 294 9.31 22.72 -21.17
CA VAL A 294 8.21 21.75 -21.17
C VAL A 294 8.02 21.19 -22.57
N ASN A 295 8.12 19.87 -22.70
CA ASN A 295 7.97 19.15 -23.95
C ASN A 295 6.95 18.01 -23.80
N SER A 296 6.34 17.60 -24.91
CA SER A 296 5.46 16.44 -24.99
C SER A 296 5.95 15.48 -26.06
N THR A 297 5.91 14.18 -25.76
CA THR A 297 6.13 13.13 -26.77
C THR A 297 5.04 13.09 -27.83
N ALA A 298 3.90 13.75 -27.59
CA ALA A 298 2.78 13.86 -28.53
C ALA A 298 2.93 14.98 -29.57
N GLY A 299 4.01 15.78 -29.54
CA GLY A 299 4.28 16.84 -30.52
C GLY A 299 4.55 18.21 -29.89
N ASP A 300 4.81 19.19 -30.76
CA ASP A 300 5.16 20.57 -30.37
C ASP A 300 4.01 21.26 -29.61
N LEU A 301 4.28 21.64 -28.36
CA LEU A 301 3.33 22.32 -27.48
C LEU A 301 3.34 23.85 -27.63
N THR A 302 4.15 24.41 -28.53
CA THR A 302 4.40 25.87 -28.60
C THR A 302 3.24 26.70 -29.15
N GLU A 303 2.17 26.08 -29.65
CA GLU A 303 1.02 26.78 -30.26
C GLU A 303 -0.33 26.51 -29.58
N VAL A 304 -0.39 26.12 -28.30
CA VAL A 304 -1.69 26.03 -27.60
C VAL A 304 -1.90 27.27 -26.71
N PRO A 305 -2.50 28.36 -27.22
CA PRO A 305 -2.94 29.45 -26.36
C PRO A 305 -3.97 28.91 -25.37
N SER A 306 -3.89 29.37 -24.11
CA SER A 306 -4.76 28.93 -23.01
C SER A 306 -6.27 29.10 -23.27
N SER A 307 -6.65 29.81 -24.34
CA SER A 307 -8.03 30.01 -24.77
C SER A 307 -8.54 28.99 -25.80
N ASP A 308 -7.68 28.11 -26.34
CA ASP A 308 -8.04 27.18 -27.42
C ASP A 308 -7.93 25.69 -27.02
N VAL A 309 -7.81 25.41 -25.71
CA VAL A 309 -8.04 24.07 -25.15
C VAL A 309 -9.54 23.82 -25.01
N THR A 310 -10.34 24.21 -25.99
CA THR A 310 -11.74 23.79 -26.07
C THR A 310 -11.86 22.60 -27.00
N ALA A 311 -11.79 21.42 -26.39
CA ALA A 311 -12.46 20.20 -26.85
C ALA A 311 -12.48 19.97 -28.37
N ASP A 312 -11.33 20.03 -29.06
CA ASP A 312 -11.20 19.25 -30.29
C ASP A 312 -11.02 17.78 -29.88
N THR A 313 -12.15 17.13 -29.63
CA THR A 313 -12.25 15.70 -29.33
C THR A 313 -12.10 14.84 -30.58
N GLY A 314 -11.64 15.42 -31.70
CA GLY A 314 -11.42 14.74 -32.98
C GLY A 314 -10.02 14.18 -33.18
N ASP A 315 -8.99 14.70 -32.51
CA ASP A 315 -7.64 14.16 -32.58
C ASP A 315 -7.19 13.65 -31.20
N SER A 316 -7.10 12.33 -31.08
CA SER A 316 -6.68 11.58 -29.88
C SER A 316 -5.20 11.82 -29.47
N GLY A 317 -4.60 12.94 -29.89
CA GLY A 317 -3.16 13.16 -29.95
C GLY A 317 -2.49 13.64 -28.67
N LEU A 318 -3.20 14.20 -27.68
CA LEU A 318 -2.56 14.69 -26.43
C LEU A 318 -2.46 13.64 -25.32
N GLN A 319 -2.50 12.35 -25.67
CA GLN A 319 -2.07 11.27 -24.78
C GLN A 319 -0.56 11.11 -24.95
N GLY A 320 0.21 11.75 -24.09
CA GLY A 320 1.67 11.72 -24.18
C GLY A 320 2.33 11.98 -22.84
N GLU A 321 3.56 11.48 -22.73
CA GLU A 321 4.46 11.79 -21.63
C GLU A 321 4.90 13.25 -21.78
N ILE A 322 4.56 14.05 -20.77
CA ILE A 322 5.02 15.42 -20.58
C ILE A 322 6.33 15.37 -19.80
N VAL A 323 7.35 16.06 -20.30
CA VAL A 323 8.64 16.22 -19.63
C VAL A 323 8.88 17.71 -19.44
N ALA A 324 9.06 18.14 -18.20
CA ALA A 324 9.35 19.53 -17.85
C ALA A 324 10.68 19.60 -17.10
N SER A 325 11.60 20.46 -17.53
CA SER A 325 12.81 20.73 -16.76
C SER A 325 12.51 21.66 -15.59
N PHE A 326 13.27 21.60 -14.52
CA PHE A 326 13.14 22.52 -13.40
C PHE A 326 14.46 22.93 -12.80
N TYR A 327 14.43 24.09 -12.15
CA TYR A 327 15.50 24.61 -11.30
C TYR A 327 14.88 25.18 -10.02
N ALA A 328 15.44 24.87 -8.86
CA ALA A 328 15.03 25.44 -7.57
C ALA A 328 16.24 25.66 -6.65
N GLU A 329 16.14 26.64 -5.76
CA GLU A 329 17.19 26.93 -4.80
C GLU A 329 16.63 27.38 -3.46
N GLY A 330 17.42 27.20 -2.40
CA GLY A 330 16.99 27.54 -1.04
C GLY A 330 18.07 27.25 -0.01
N ALA A 331 17.77 27.61 1.24
CA ALA A 331 18.65 27.35 2.36
C ALA A 331 18.21 26.11 3.14
N ALA A 332 19.13 25.18 3.37
CA ALA A 332 18.92 23.98 4.17
C ALA A 332 19.99 23.92 5.26
N TYR A 333 19.58 24.00 6.54
CA TYR A 333 20.51 23.94 7.69
C TYR A 333 21.73 24.87 7.58
N GLY A 334 21.53 26.09 7.05
CA GLY A 334 22.59 27.09 6.89
C GLY A 334 23.50 26.89 5.66
N GLN A 335 23.19 25.92 4.80
CA GLN A 335 23.84 25.74 3.51
C GLN A 335 22.91 26.19 2.38
N TRP A 336 23.46 26.84 1.37
CA TRP A 336 22.74 27.07 0.12
C TRP A 336 22.70 25.77 -0.69
N VAL A 337 21.51 25.45 -1.22
CA VAL A 337 21.24 24.27 -2.02
C VAL A 337 20.65 24.70 -3.36
N THR A 338 21.10 24.07 -4.43
CA THR A 338 20.46 24.14 -5.74
C THR A 338 19.97 22.76 -6.17
N MET A 339 18.86 22.73 -6.89
CA MET A 339 18.29 21.54 -7.51
C MET A 339 18.02 21.83 -8.97
N ASP A 340 18.38 20.88 -9.83
CA ASP A 340 17.94 20.84 -11.22
C ASP A 340 17.58 19.43 -11.62
N GLY A 341 16.61 19.32 -12.53
CA GLY A 341 16.10 18.02 -12.93
C GLY A 341 14.95 18.11 -13.91
N THR A 342 14.22 17.01 -14.00
CA THR A 342 13.04 16.85 -14.84
C THR A 342 11.87 16.31 -14.03
N PHE A 343 10.69 16.88 -14.24
CA PHE A 343 9.42 16.23 -13.97
C PHE A 343 8.93 15.51 -15.22
N VAL A 344 8.34 14.34 -15.01
CA VAL A 344 7.74 13.51 -16.04
C VAL A 344 6.34 13.15 -15.57
N GLY A 345 5.35 13.19 -16.45
CA GLY A 345 3.99 12.78 -16.12
C GLY A 345 3.18 12.53 -17.37
N ASN A 346 2.18 11.66 -17.27
CA ASN A 346 1.24 11.44 -18.36
C ASN A 346 0.00 12.29 -18.13
N LEU A 347 -0.47 12.98 -19.16
CA LEU A 347 -1.67 13.80 -19.08
C LEU A 347 -2.92 12.89 -19.13
N ILE A 348 -3.77 12.97 -18.10
CA ILE A 348 -5.07 12.24 -18.09
C ILE A 348 -6.10 13.04 -18.88
N SER A 349 -6.18 14.33 -18.59
CA SER A 349 -7.17 15.25 -19.13
C SER A 349 -6.63 16.67 -19.16
N THR A 350 -6.76 17.32 -20.31
CA THR A 350 -6.43 18.75 -20.49
C THR A 350 -7.44 19.68 -19.81
N THR A 351 -8.61 19.17 -19.41
CA THR A 351 -9.69 19.98 -18.82
C THR A 351 -9.56 20.11 -17.30
N GLU A 352 -8.90 19.14 -16.66
CA GLU A 352 -8.71 19.09 -15.21
C GLU A 352 -7.26 19.35 -14.79
N ASN A 353 -6.35 19.54 -15.76
CA ASN A 353 -4.89 19.65 -15.57
C ASN A 353 -4.29 18.47 -14.78
N THR A 354 -4.98 17.32 -14.76
CA THR A 354 -4.60 16.16 -13.96
C THR A 354 -3.58 15.31 -14.71
N MET A 355 -2.48 15.01 -14.01
CA MET A 355 -1.44 14.10 -14.50
C MET A 355 -1.33 12.85 -13.62
N PHE A 356 -1.07 11.71 -14.26
CA PHE A 356 -0.77 10.44 -13.59
C PHE A 356 0.66 9.99 -13.87
N ASN A 357 1.11 8.98 -13.13
CA ASN A 357 2.44 8.40 -13.27
C ASN A 357 3.54 9.47 -13.24
N ARG A 358 3.47 10.32 -12.21
CA ARG A 358 4.36 11.48 -12.09
C ARG A 358 5.66 11.05 -11.44
N HIS A 359 6.76 11.39 -12.09
CA HIS A 359 8.11 11.12 -11.65
C HIS A 359 8.92 12.42 -11.62
N MET A 360 9.87 12.50 -10.69
CA MET A 360 10.87 13.55 -10.66
C MET A 360 12.26 12.92 -10.59
N ASN A 361 13.17 13.40 -11.42
CA ASN A 361 14.57 13.01 -11.43
C ASN A 361 15.39 14.27 -11.35
N GLY A 362 16.44 14.31 -10.52
CA GLY A 362 17.28 15.48 -10.49
C GLY A 362 18.52 15.34 -9.64
N THR A 363 19.29 16.43 -9.63
CA THR A 363 20.55 16.57 -8.90
C THR A 363 20.37 17.64 -7.83
N TRP A 364 20.75 17.29 -6.61
CA TRP A 364 20.87 18.16 -5.46
C TRP A 364 22.32 18.62 -5.32
N ARG A 365 22.60 19.91 -5.20
CA ARG A 365 23.96 20.41 -4.99
C ARG A 365 23.99 21.35 -3.81
N GLU A 366 24.87 21.07 -2.87
CA GLU A 366 25.14 21.98 -1.76
C GLU A 366 26.31 22.90 -2.10
N SER A 367 26.27 24.13 -1.61
CA SER A 367 27.42 25.06 -1.65
C SER A 367 28.71 24.49 -1.05
N GLY A 368 28.60 23.52 -0.13
CA GLY A 368 29.73 22.74 0.40
C GLY A 368 30.35 21.73 -0.58
N GLY A 369 29.85 21.61 -1.81
CA GLY A 369 30.40 20.79 -2.88
C GLY A 369 29.89 19.33 -2.92
N LYS A 370 29.05 18.92 -1.97
CA LYS A 370 28.37 17.63 -2.03
C LYS A 370 27.26 17.65 -3.07
N VAL A 371 27.14 16.54 -3.79
CA VAL A 371 26.17 16.35 -4.86
C VAL A 371 25.35 15.10 -4.56
N GLY A 372 24.03 15.22 -4.62
CA GLY A 372 23.12 14.10 -4.53
C GLY A 372 22.26 13.95 -5.78
N VAL A 373 21.69 12.77 -5.95
CA VAL A 373 20.67 12.46 -6.96
C VAL A 373 19.38 12.09 -6.26
N PHE A 374 18.24 12.41 -6.88
CA PHE A 374 16.94 12.01 -6.37
C PHE A 374 16.04 11.48 -7.49
N PHE A 375 15.23 10.48 -7.12
CA PHE A 375 14.25 9.81 -7.97
C PHE A 375 12.96 9.67 -7.17
N GLY A 376 12.00 10.55 -7.42
CA GLY A 376 10.73 10.58 -6.71
C GLY A 376 9.59 10.15 -7.62
N SER A 377 8.61 9.46 -7.06
CA SER A 377 7.32 9.20 -7.72
C SER A 377 6.18 9.73 -6.85
N ALA A 378 5.16 10.28 -7.47
CA ALA A 378 3.93 10.74 -6.81
C ALA A 378 2.75 9.87 -7.24
N ALA A 379 1.87 9.53 -6.29
CA ALA A 379 0.66 8.76 -6.56
C ALA A 379 -0.27 9.50 -7.54
N SER A 380 -1.04 8.74 -8.33
CA SER A 380 -2.03 9.25 -9.30
C SER A 380 -3.18 10.02 -8.64
N ASP A 381 -3.40 9.82 -7.35
CA ASP A 381 -4.61 10.26 -6.65
C ASP A 381 -4.37 11.46 -5.73
N ALA A 382 -3.36 12.29 -6.03
CA ALA A 382 -3.21 13.55 -5.32
C ALA A 382 -4.39 14.47 -5.69
N VAL A 383 -5.46 14.37 -4.90
CA VAL A 383 -6.59 15.30 -4.89
C VAL A 383 -6.01 16.72 -4.94
N PRO A 384 -6.40 17.57 -5.91
CA PRO A 384 -5.96 18.94 -5.94
C PRO A 384 -6.18 19.55 -4.56
N LEU A 385 -5.11 20.07 -3.95
CA LEU A 385 -5.26 20.78 -2.68
C LEU A 385 -6.29 21.89 -2.91
N PRO A 386 -7.31 22.03 -2.03
CA PRO A 386 -8.36 23.01 -2.24
C PRO A 386 -7.73 24.38 -2.41
N LEU A 387 -8.00 25.01 -3.56
CA LEU A 387 -7.60 26.37 -3.86
C LEU A 387 -8.14 27.28 -2.76
N ILE A 388 -7.28 27.71 -1.84
CA ILE A 388 -7.66 28.69 -0.81
C ILE A 388 -7.84 30.03 -1.53
N THR A 389 -9.04 30.29 -2.01
CA THR A 389 -9.43 31.61 -2.51
C THR A 389 -9.64 32.51 -1.31
N SER A 390 -8.66 33.36 -0.99
CA SER A 390 -8.86 34.43 -0.02
C SER A 390 -9.73 35.52 -0.65
N ASN A 391 -11.04 35.47 -0.43
CA ASN A 391 -11.92 36.61 -0.68
C ASN A 391 -12.96 36.70 0.43
N ALA A 392 -12.51 37.10 1.63
CA ALA A 392 -13.38 37.72 2.62
C ALA A 392 -13.20 39.23 2.51
N VAL A 393 -13.86 39.85 1.54
CA VAL A 393 -14.12 41.30 1.57
C VAL A 393 -15.14 41.53 2.68
N VAL A 394 -14.67 41.91 3.86
CA VAL A 394 -15.53 42.49 4.89
C VAL A 394 -15.95 43.88 4.39
N SER A 395 -17.20 44.01 3.95
CA SER A 395 -17.78 45.34 3.77
C SER A 395 -18.02 45.95 5.14
N VAL A 396 -17.33 47.05 5.43
CA VAL A 396 -17.66 47.91 6.56
C VAL A 396 -18.74 48.85 6.06
N GLY A 397 -20.00 48.56 6.38
CA GLY A 397 -21.12 49.47 6.16
C GLY A 397 -21.05 50.64 7.13
N GLY A 398 -21.19 51.85 6.58
CA GLY A 398 -21.54 53.07 7.33
C GLY A 398 -23.03 53.21 7.53
#